data_AF-A0A3A5VBD4-F1
#
_entry.id   AF-A0A3A5VBD4-F1
#
_cell.length_a   1.000
_cell.length_b   1.000
_cell.length_c   1.000
_cell.angle_alpha   90.00
_cell.angle_beta   90.00
_cell.angle_gamma   90.00
#
_symmetry.space_group_name_H-M   'P 1'
#
loop_
_entity.id
_entity.type
_entity.pdbx_description
1 polymer ?
#
loop_
_entity_poly.entity_id
_entity_poly.type
_entity_poly.pdbx_seq_one_letter_code
_entity_poly.pdbx_strand_id
1 'polypeptide(L)' 'MNVKADKYTDSLGWSQEVGRTLGDAPKAAAPETLKVQCEMCGSMLKIPKPKKSRYTVSCAYAECGHTMSFD' A
#
# COMPACT_ATOMS: atom_id res chain seq x y z
N MET A 1 -24.23 13.60 -47.54
CA MET A 1 -22.81 13.24 -47.58
C MET A 1 -22.31 13.02 -46.16
N ASN A 2 -21.75 11.83 -45.92
CA ASN A 2 -20.94 11.37 -44.78
C ASN A 2 -21.43 11.60 -43.34
N VAL A 3 -22.16 10.58 -42.86
CA VAL A 3 -21.93 9.98 -41.53
C VAL A 3 -20.42 9.72 -41.39
N LYS A 4 -19.71 10.59 -40.68
CA LYS A 4 -18.44 10.22 -40.04
C LYS A 4 -18.78 9.84 -38.62
N ALA A 5 -19.05 8.55 -38.44
CA ALA A 5 -18.78 7.90 -37.18
C ALA A 5 -17.26 7.99 -36.99
N ASP A 6 -16.79 9.00 -36.26
CA ASP A 6 -15.43 9.06 -35.78
C ASP A 6 -15.25 7.91 -34.78
N LYS A 7 -14.94 6.74 -35.33
CA LYS A 7 -14.38 5.61 -34.61
C LYS A 7 -13.03 6.06 -34.06
N TYR A 8 -13.04 6.78 -32.94
CA TYR A 8 -11.87 6.93 -32.08
C TYR A 8 -11.58 5.56 -31.50
N THR A 9 -10.89 4.77 -32.33
CA THR A 9 -10.46 3.43 -32.04
C THR A 9 -9.21 3.60 -31.21
N ASP A 10 -9.39 3.42 -29.90
CA ASP A 10 -8.52 2.54 -29.16
C ASP A 10 -7.03 2.91 -29.18
N SER A 11 -6.69 4.05 -28.56
CA SER A 11 -5.36 4.19 -27.98
C SER A 11 -5.27 3.34 -26.70
N LEU A 12 -5.42 2.01 -26.82
CA LEU A 12 -4.99 1.05 -25.80
C LEU A 12 -3.46 0.97 -25.79
N GLY A 13 -2.82 2.10 -25.51
CA GLY A 13 -1.38 2.24 -25.32
C GLY A 13 -0.92 1.89 -23.91
N TRP A 14 -1.81 1.47 -23.01
CA TRP A 14 -1.47 1.19 -21.61
C TRP A 14 -1.81 -0.22 -21.12
N SER A 15 -2.19 -1.15 -21.99
CA SER A 15 -2.59 -2.50 -21.55
C SER A 15 -2.19 -3.61 -22.51
N GLN A 16 -1.02 -3.50 -23.16
CA GLN A 16 -0.44 -4.59 -23.96
C GLN A 16 0.93 -5.05 -23.45
N GLU A 17 1.12 -5.09 -22.13
CA GLU A 17 2.14 -5.97 -21.52
C GLU A 17 1.49 -6.98 -20.57
N VAL A 18 0.67 -7.85 -21.14
CA VAL A 18 0.40 -9.16 -20.55
C VAL A 18 1.66 -10.01 -20.72
N GLY A 19 2.48 -10.15 -19.68
CA GLY A 19 3.48 -11.24 -19.65
C GLY A 19 4.88 -10.90 -19.18
N ARG A 20 5.03 -10.35 -17.98
CA ARG A 20 6.21 -10.61 -17.17
C ARG A 20 5.81 -11.08 -15.79
N THR A 21 5.26 -12.30 -15.72
CA THR A 21 5.35 -13.10 -14.50
C THR A 21 6.83 -13.47 -14.31
N LEU A 22 7.64 -12.51 -13.85
CA LEU A 22 8.92 -12.86 -13.26
C LEU A 22 8.58 -13.75 -12.05
N GLY A 23 8.97 -15.02 -12.13
CA GLY A 23 8.97 -15.91 -10.98
C GLY A 23 9.87 -15.31 -9.91
N ASP A 24 9.30 -14.50 -9.03
CA ASP A 24 9.95 -14.04 -7.81
C ASP A 24 10.04 -15.27 -6.91
N ALA A 25 11.22 -15.89 -6.91
CA ALA A 25 11.60 -16.89 -5.92
C ALA A 25 11.13 -16.43 -4.55
N PRO A 26 10.63 -17.31 -3.66
CA PRO A 26 9.97 -16.92 -2.42
C PRO A 26 10.90 -16.02 -1.62
N LYS A 27 10.69 -14.71 -1.75
CA LYS A 27 11.50 -13.69 -1.12
C LYS A 27 11.36 -13.93 0.36
N ALA A 28 12.46 -14.35 0.99
CA ALA A 28 12.53 -14.68 2.41
C ALA A 28 11.67 -13.69 3.18
N ALA A 29 10.62 -14.20 3.84
CA ALA A 29 9.50 -13.43 4.38
C ALA A 29 10.02 -12.14 5.01
N ALA A 30 9.97 -11.05 4.24
CA ALA A 30 10.37 -9.75 4.73
C ALA A 30 9.50 -9.49 5.96
N PRO A 31 10.04 -8.92 7.06
CA PRO A 31 9.27 -8.70 8.26
C PRO A 31 7.99 -7.98 7.86
N GLU A 32 6.85 -8.65 8.01
CA GLU A 32 5.57 -8.15 7.55
C GLU A 32 5.39 -6.77 8.20
N THR A 33 5.31 -5.70 7.40
CA THR A 33 5.19 -4.36 7.95
C THR A 33 3.72 -4.00 8.05
N LEU A 34 3.25 -3.75 9.26
CA LEU A 34 1.90 -3.29 9.53
C LEU A 34 1.85 -1.78 9.30
N LYS A 35 0.85 -1.32 8.54
CA LYS A 35 0.53 0.10 8.44
C LYS A 35 -0.55 0.41 9.47
N VAL A 36 -0.24 1.26 10.43
CA VAL A 36 -1.17 1.72 11.47
C VAL A 36 -1.43 3.20 11.27
N GLN A 37 -2.69 3.60 11.26
CA GLN A 37 -3.07 5.01 11.24
C GLN A 37 -3.11 5.54 12.69
N CYS A 38 -2.41 6.63 12.96
CA CYS A 38 -2.52 7.30 14.26
C CYS A 38 -3.90 7.95 14.43
N GLU A 39 -4.59 7.69 15.55
CA GLU A 39 -5.92 8.27 15.83
C GLU A 39 -5.89 9.78 16.08
N MET A 40 -4.76 10.31 16.57
CA MET A 40 -4.62 11.74 16.89
C MET A 40 -4.23 12.60 15.69
N CYS A 41 -3.24 12.16 14.90
CA CYS A 41 -2.67 12.96 13.81
C CYS A 41 -2.95 12.40 12.41
N GLY A 42 -3.60 11.24 12.30
CA GLY A 42 -3.92 10.60 11.02
C GLY A 42 -2.71 10.08 10.24
N SER A 43 -1.49 10.21 10.76
CA SER A 43 -0.28 9.77 10.07
C SER A 43 -0.24 8.24 9.92
N MET A 44 0.20 7.77 8.75
CA MET A 44 0.42 6.35 8.49
C MET A 44 1.79 5.92 8.99
N LEU A 45 1.79 5.12 10.07
CA LEU A 45 2.97 4.56 10.69
C LEU A 45 3.26 3.19 10.09
N LYS A 46 4.50 2.96 9.66
CA LYS A 46 4.98 1.66 9.19
C LYS A 46 5.75 0.98 10.32
N ILE A 47 5.13 0.01 10.99
CA ILE A 47 5.69 -0.68 12.15
C ILE A 47 5.99 -2.13 11.77
N PRO A 48 7.12 -2.71 12.18
CA PRO A 48 7.37 -4.14 11.99
C PRO A 48 6.33 -4.97 12.76
N LYS A 49 5.88 -6.09 12.20
CA LYS A 49 4.88 -6.95 12.84
C LYS A 49 5.30 -7.32 14.26
N PRO A 50 4.50 -6.95 15.27
CA PRO A 50 4.77 -7.32 16.65
C PRO A 50 4.65 -8.84 16.78
N LYS A 51 5.58 -9.46 17.52
CA LYS A 51 5.56 -10.91 17.81
C LYS A 51 4.49 -11.30 18.85
N LYS A 52 3.89 -10.32 19.52
CA LYS A 52 2.91 -10.51 20.61
C LYS A 52 1.55 -9.98 20.14
N SER A 53 0.46 -10.62 20.57
CA SER A 53 -0.91 -10.14 20.27
C SER A 53 -1.14 -8.74 20.82
N ARG A 54 -0.65 -8.47 22.03
CA ARG A 54 -0.73 -7.17 22.68
C ARG A 54 0.53 -6.35 22.44
N TYR A 55 0.38 -5.17 21.86
CA TYR A 55 1.49 -4.27 21.55
C TYR A 55 1.05 -2.81 21.62
N THR A 56 2.01 -1.95 21.98
CA THR A 56 1.83 -0.50 21.94
C THR A 56 2.58 0.09 20.75
N VAL A 57 1.96 1.07 20.11
CA VAL A 57 2.52 1.80 18.98
C VAL A 57 2.65 3.26 19.38
N SER A 58 3.88 3.76 19.44
CA SER A 58 4.15 5.18 19.56
C SER A 58 4.13 5.87 18.20
N CYS A 59 3.51 7.03 18.13
CA CYS A 59 3.52 7.85 16.93
C CYS A 59 4.94 8.34 16.63
N ALA A 60 5.40 8.15 15.38
CA ALA A 60 6.72 8.58 14.94
C ALA A 60 6.87 10.11 14.87
N TYR A 61 5.75 10.85 14.87
CA TYR A 61 5.77 12.30 14.95
C TYR A 61 6.00 12.76 16.39
N ALA A 62 7.16 13.37 16.65
CA ALA A 62 7.55 13.89 17.95
C ALA A 62 6.57 14.95 18.49
N GLU A 63 5.91 15.68 17.60
CA GLU A 63 4.89 16.69 17.95
C GLU A 63 3.57 16.07 18.40
N CYS A 64 3.27 14.84 17.95
CA CYS A 64 2.04 14.13 18.33
C CYS A 64 2.24 13.35 19.64
N GLY A 65 3.36 12.64 19.79
CA GLY A 65 3.71 11.90 21.02
C GLY A 65 2.69 10.83 21.46
N HIS A 66 1.67 10.54 20.65
CA HIS A 66 0.56 9.70 21.02
C HIS A 66 0.97 8.21 21.02
N THR A 67 0.51 7.47 22.03
CA THR A 67 0.76 6.03 22.15
C THR A 67 -0.56 5.28 22.09
N MET A 68 -0.70 4.44 21.06
CA MET A 68 -1.87 3.59 20.83
C MET A 68 -1.60 2.21 21.43
N SER A 69 -2.57 1.65 22.14
CA SER A 69 -2.46 0.31 22.73
C SER A 69 -3.42 -0.64 22.01
N PHE A 70 -2.89 -1.71 21.43
CA PHE A 70 -3.67 -2.78 20.81
C PHE A 70 -3.57 -4.02 21.71
N ASP A 71 -4.72 -4.51 22.18
CA ASP A 71 -4.86 -5.73 23.02
C ASP A 71 -5.14 -6.96 22.15
#